data_AF-A0A132AKW6-F1
#
_entry.id   AF-A0A132AKW6-F1
#
_cell.length_a   1.000
_cell.length_b   1.000
_cell.length_c   1.000
_cell.angle_alpha   90.00
_cell.angle_beta   90.00
_cell.angle_gamma   90.00
#
_symmetry.space_group_name_H-M   'P 1'
#
loop_
_entity.id
_entity.type
_entity.pdbx_description
1 polymer ?
#
loop_
_entity_poly.entity_id
_entity_poly.type
_entity_poly.pdbx_seq_one_letter_code
_entity_poly.pdbx_strand_id
1 'polypeptide(L)'
;MSTTKKDSRSLSARQRARLATEENQRKLKTRQKALAKVFSALDARDDATLAAGQALAELKQLGGTNATIAEEIGLDTRDVSALLRHAAHANTDAVAGAGDEHIDDRDRDTNPTPGEPDTSDPEDQDVSTSRW
;
A
#
# COMPACT_ATOMS: atom_id res chain seq x y z
N MET A 1 51.46 35.76 2.81
CA MET A 1 50.11 35.47 2.28
C MET A 1 50.07 34.02 1.82
N SER A 2 49.27 33.15 2.46
CA SER A 2 49.19 31.72 2.13
C SER A 2 47.73 31.34 1.90
N THR A 3 47.31 31.23 0.64
CA THR A 3 45.92 30.91 0.27
C THR A 3 45.78 29.67 -0.62
N THR A 4 46.85 28.97 -0.98
CA THR A 4 46.80 27.97 -2.07
C THR A 4 46.46 26.53 -1.63
N LYS A 5 46.37 26.22 -0.32
CA LYS A 5 46.07 24.84 0.13
C LYS A 5 44.58 24.46 0.08
N LYS A 6 43.66 25.43 0.00
CA LYS A 6 42.21 25.18 0.02
C LYS A 6 41.63 24.86 -1.37
N ASP A 7 42.27 25.33 -2.44
CA ASP A 7 41.78 25.17 -3.82
C ASP A 7 42.06 23.79 -4.43
N SER A 8 43.19 23.17 -4.09
CA SER A 8 43.50 21.81 -4.56
C SER A 8 42.58 20.74 -3.93
N ARG A 9 42.21 20.90 -2.66
CA ARG A 9 41.31 19.98 -1.93
C ARG A 9 39.85 20.13 -2.36
N SER A 10 39.45 21.33 -2.78
CA SER A 10 38.09 21.62 -3.25
C SER A 10 37.83 21.13 -4.68
N LEU A 11 38.84 21.08 -5.55
CA LEU A 11 38.74 20.46 -6.88
C LEU A 11 38.47 18.95 -6.79
N SER A 12 39.18 18.23 -5.90
CA SER A 12 38.94 16.81 -5.66
C SER A 12 37.58 16.53 -4.97
N ALA A 13 37.17 17.38 -4.01
CA ALA A 13 35.89 17.23 -3.33
C ALA A 13 34.69 17.44 -4.29
N ARG A 14 34.76 18.46 -5.16
CA ARG A 14 33.70 18.73 -6.16
C ARG A 14 33.57 17.62 -7.19
N GLN A 15 34.68 17.06 -7.66
CA GLN A 15 34.67 15.90 -8.56
C GLN A 15 34.05 14.67 -7.91
N ARG A 16 34.41 14.36 -6.66
CA ARG A 16 33.78 13.27 -5.90
C ARG A 16 32.29 13.47 -5.69
N ALA A 17 31.88 14.71 -5.38
CA ALA A 17 30.47 15.03 -5.24
C ALA A 17 29.70 14.78 -6.56
N ARG A 18 30.26 15.18 -7.72
CA ARG A 18 29.66 14.89 -9.03
C ARG A 18 29.52 13.40 -9.29
N LEU A 19 30.59 12.62 -9.10
CA LEU A 19 30.55 11.16 -9.28
C LEU A 19 29.54 10.49 -8.35
N ALA A 20 29.47 10.91 -7.08
CA ALA A 20 28.49 10.39 -6.13
C ALA A 20 27.05 10.72 -6.56
N THR A 21 26.80 11.93 -7.08
CA THR A 21 25.47 12.29 -7.60
C THR A 21 25.10 11.49 -8.85
N GLU A 22 26.04 11.28 -9.78
CA GLU A 22 25.83 10.48 -10.99
C GLU A 22 25.55 9.01 -10.63
N GLU A 23 26.30 8.44 -9.69
CA GLU A 23 26.09 7.08 -9.21
C GLU A 23 24.72 6.93 -8.53
N ASN A 24 24.34 7.89 -7.68
CA ASN A 24 23.04 7.90 -7.02
C ASN A 24 21.89 8.00 -8.04
N GLN A 25 22.02 8.88 -9.05
CA GLN A 25 21.03 8.97 -10.13
C GLN A 25 20.94 7.67 -10.93
N ARG A 26 22.08 7.03 -11.22
CA ARG A 26 22.09 5.72 -11.88
C ARG A 26 21.36 4.66 -11.05
N LYS A 27 21.64 4.58 -9.75
CA LYS A 27 20.96 3.66 -8.82
C LYS A 27 19.46 3.92 -8.77
N LEU A 28 19.04 5.19 -8.71
CA LEU A 28 17.63 5.56 -8.72
C LEU A 28 16.93 5.12 -10.02
N LYS A 29 17.54 5.37 -11.19
CA LYS A 29 17.01 4.92 -12.48
C LYS A 29 16.90 3.39 -12.56
N THR A 30 17.91 2.67 -12.07
CA THR A 30 17.86 1.20 -12.02
C THR A 30 16.73 0.71 -11.10
N ARG A 31 16.56 1.33 -9.92
CA ARG A 31 15.47 1.00 -9.00
C ARG A 31 14.10 1.28 -9.61
N GLN A 32 13.93 2.44 -10.27
CA GLN A 32 12.70 2.78 -10.96
C GLN A 32 12.35 1.75 -12.03
N LYS A 33 13.34 1.33 -12.85
CA LYS A 33 13.12 0.29 -13.87
C LYS A 33 12.75 -1.06 -13.26
N ALA A 34 13.39 -1.44 -12.16
CA ALA A 34 13.07 -2.69 -11.47
C ALA A 34 11.64 -2.65 -10.89
N LEU A 35 11.23 -1.54 -10.27
CA LEU A 35 9.87 -1.36 -9.75
C LEU A 35 8.83 -1.40 -10.87
N ALA A 36 9.07 -0.71 -11.98
CA ALA A 36 8.16 -0.76 -13.14
C ALA A 36 7.96 -2.20 -13.66
N LYS A 37 9.04 -2.99 -13.69
CA LYS A 37 8.95 -4.42 -14.06
C LYS A 37 8.14 -5.22 -13.04
N VAL A 38 8.30 -4.96 -11.75
CA VAL A 38 7.51 -5.63 -10.70
C VAL A 38 6.04 -5.29 -10.83
N PHE A 39 5.68 -4.01 -10.99
CA PHE A 39 4.28 -3.61 -11.16
C PHE A 39 3.65 -4.27 -12.38
N SER A 40 4.31 -4.21 -13.54
CA SER A 40 3.81 -4.90 -14.74
C SER A 40 3.66 -6.42 -14.55
N ALA A 41 4.53 -7.06 -13.76
CA ALA A 41 4.40 -8.49 -13.46
C ALA A 41 3.25 -8.78 -12.48
N LEU A 42 2.94 -7.86 -11.56
CA LEU A 42 1.79 -7.97 -10.67
C LEU A 42 0.49 -7.81 -11.45
N ASP A 43 0.40 -6.80 -12.33
CA ASP A 43 -0.76 -6.60 -13.20
C ASP A 43 -1.04 -7.86 -14.03
N ALA A 44 -0.01 -8.41 -14.69
CA ALA A 44 -0.14 -9.64 -15.48
C ALA A 44 -0.52 -10.87 -14.63
N ARG A 45 -0.06 -10.93 -13.38
CA ARG A 45 -0.44 -12.01 -12.45
C ARG A 45 -1.90 -11.88 -12.05
N ASP A 46 -2.37 -10.68 -11.78
CA ASP A 46 -3.74 -10.45 -11.34
C ASP A 46 -4.72 -10.73 -12.51
N ASP A 47 -4.37 -10.34 -13.74
CA ASP A 47 -5.09 -10.73 -14.96
C ASP A 47 -5.15 -12.26 -15.13
N ALA A 48 -4.02 -12.95 -14.96
CA ALA A 48 -3.96 -14.41 -15.06
C ALA A 48 -4.78 -15.10 -13.96
N THR A 49 -4.79 -14.54 -12.75
CA THR A 49 -5.57 -15.04 -11.60
C THR A 49 -7.07 -14.92 -11.88
N LEU A 50 -7.49 -13.79 -12.45
CA LEU A 50 -8.87 -13.56 -12.85
C LEU A 50 -9.31 -14.52 -13.96
N ALA A 51 -8.50 -14.66 -15.03
CA ALA A 51 -8.79 -15.58 -16.13
C ALA A 51 -8.88 -17.04 -15.65
N ALA A 52 -7.97 -17.47 -14.77
CA ALA A 52 -8.03 -18.80 -14.17
C ALA A 52 -9.30 -19.00 -13.35
N GLY A 53 -9.68 -18.03 -12.51
CA GLY A 53 -10.92 -18.10 -11.72
C GLY A 53 -12.18 -18.17 -12.59
N GLN A 54 -12.22 -17.45 -13.71
CA GLN A 54 -13.32 -17.52 -14.68
C GLN A 54 -13.42 -18.90 -15.34
N ALA A 55 -12.30 -19.45 -15.81
CA ALA A 55 -12.27 -20.79 -16.39
C ALA A 55 -12.69 -21.86 -15.37
N LEU A 56 -12.27 -21.74 -14.10
CA LEU A 56 -12.71 -22.63 -13.02
C LEU A 56 -14.22 -22.51 -12.76
N ALA A 57 -14.79 -21.31 -12.86
CA ALA A 57 -16.23 -21.12 -12.72
C ALA A 57 -17.02 -21.81 -13.85
N GLU A 58 -16.50 -21.77 -15.08
CA GLU A 58 -17.06 -22.53 -16.22
C GLU A 58 -17.00 -24.05 -15.96
N LEU A 59 -15.87 -24.57 -15.48
CA LEU A 59 -15.74 -25.98 -15.12
C LEU A 59 -16.76 -26.40 -14.04
N LYS A 60 -17.05 -25.52 -13.07
CA LYS A 60 -18.11 -25.78 -12.09
C LYS A 60 -19.51 -25.79 -12.71
N GLN A 61 -19.78 -24.93 -13.69
CA GLN A 61 -21.06 -24.92 -14.40
C GLN A 61 -21.26 -26.20 -15.23
N LEU A 62 -20.17 -26.80 -15.71
CA LEU A 62 -20.17 -28.10 -16.39
C LEU A 62 -20.31 -29.30 -15.43
N GLY A 63 -20.44 -29.07 -14.13
CA GLY A 63 -20.68 -30.10 -13.13
C GLY A 63 -19.44 -30.56 -12.35
N GLY A 64 -18.27 -29.93 -12.54
CA GLY A 64 -17.07 -30.23 -11.78
C GLY A 64 -17.17 -29.81 -10.30
N THR A 65 -16.74 -30.69 -9.40
CA THR A 65 -16.56 -30.33 -7.98
C THR A 65 -15.18 -29.71 -7.77
N ASN A 66 -15.00 -28.90 -6.71
CA ASN A 66 -13.69 -28.32 -6.40
C ASN A 66 -12.61 -29.39 -6.19
N ALA A 67 -12.97 -30.55 -5.63
CA ALA A 67 -12.04 -31.66 -5.41
C ALA A 67 -11.57 -32.28 -6.72
N THR A 68 -12.50 -32.59 -7.62
CA THR A 68 -12.19 -33.18 -8.93
C THR A 68 -11.37 -32.21 -9.78
N ILE A 69 -11.78 -30.95 -9.84
CA ILE A 69 -11.07 -29.91 -10.61
C ILE A 69 -9.65 -29.71 -10.06
N ALA A 70 -9.48 -29.68 -8.73
CA ALA A 70 -8.18 -29.54 -8.09
C ALA A 70 -7.24 -30.72 -8.44
N GLU A 71 -7.76 -31.95 -8.40
CA GLU A 71 -7.02 -33.16 -8.79
C GLU A 71 -6.59 -33.12 -10.26
N GLU A 72 -7.48 -32.71 -11.18
CA GLU A 72 -7.20 -32.66 -12.62
C GLU A 72 -6.10 -31.65 -12.99
N ILE A 73 -6.04 -30.51 -12.31
CA ILE A 73 -5.10 -29.43 -12.63
C ILE A 73 -3.87 -29.40 -11.72
N GLY A 74 -3.79 -30.29 -10.73
CA GLY A 74 -2.68 -30.37 -9.78
C GLY A 74 -2.60 -29.19 -8.80
N LEU A 75 -3.76 -28.64 -8.41
CA LEU A 75 -3.87 -27.60 -7.38
C LEU A 75 -4.49 -28.16 -6.11
N ASP A 76 -4.40 -27.43 -5.00
CA ASP A 76 -5.23 -27.72 -3.84
C ASP A 76 -6.64 -27.13 -4.02
N THR A 77 -7.62 -27.80 -3.42
CA THR A 77 -9.01 -27.33 -3.32
C THR A 77 -9.12 -25.93 -2.72
N ARG A 78 -8.21 -25.55 -1.82
CA ARG A 78 -8.14 -24.21 -1.24
C ARG A 78 -7.76 -23.17 -2.28
N ASP A 79 -6.79 -23.47 -3.14
CA ASP A 79 -6.32 -22.58 -4.20
C ASP A 79 -7.41 -22.40 -5.27
N VAL A 80 -8.06 -23.49 -5.67
CA VAL A 80 -9.24 -23.44 -6.57
C VAL A 80 -10.33 -22.54 -5.97
N SER A 81 -10.61 -22.68 -4.67
CA SER A 81 -11.60 -21.85 -3.99
C SER A 81 -11.18 -20.38 -3.86
N ALA A 82 -9.88 -20.10 -3.74
CA ALA A 82 -9.37 -18.74 -3.73
C ALA A 82 -9.51 -18.06 -5.11
N LEU A 83 -9.15 -18.76 -6.17
CA LEU A 83 -9.28 -18.28 -7.55
C LEU A 83 -10.74 -18.00 -7.93
N LEU A 84 -11.66 -18.89 -7.57
CA LEU A 84 -13.09 -18.70 -7.77
C LEU A 84 -13.63 -17.47 -7.05
N ARG A 85 -13.22 -17.24 -5.80
CA ARG A 85 -13.60 -16.03 -5.04
C ARG A 85 -13.03 -14.77 -5.68
N HIS A 86 -11.77 -14.79 -6.09
CA HIS A 86 -11.14 -13.65 -6.75
C HIS A 86 -11.91 -13.22 -8.01
N ALA A 87 -12.28 -14.18 -8.87
CA ALA A 87 -13.08 -13.90 -10.06
C ALA A 87 -14.49 -13.40 -9.73
N ALA A 88 -15.12 -13.94 -8.67
CA ALA A 88 -16.44 -13.47 -8.22
C ALA A 88 -16.41 -11.99 -7.78
N HIS A 89 -15.38 -11.58 -7.02
CA HIS A 89 -15.21 -10.20 -6.57
C HIS A 89 -14.96 -9.23 -7.73
N ALA A 90 -14.16 -9.63 -8.72
CA ALA A 90 -13.93 -8.80 -9.90
C ALA A 90 -15.21 -8.55 -10.72
N ASN A 91 -16.11 -9.55 -10.79
CA ASN A 91 -17.40 -9.40 -11.47
C ASN A 91 -18.38 -8.54 -10.65
N THR A 92 -18.33 -8.57 -9.32
CA THR A 92 -19.15 -7.68 -8.49
C THR A 92 -18.68 -6.23 -8.57
N ASP A 93 -17.36 -5.97 -8.62
CA ASP A 93 -16.84 -4.60 -8.77
C ASP A 93 -17.15 -4.00 -10.15
N ALA A 94 -17.23 -4.83 -11.20
CA ALA A 94 -17.67 -4.38 -12.53
C ALA A 94 -19.16 -3.97 -12.57
N VAL A 95 -19.99 -4.47 -11.65
CA VAL A 95 -21.41 -4.13 -11.50
C VAL A 95 -21.64 -3.07 -10.40
N ALA A 96 -20.73 -2.96 -9.44
CA ALA A 96 -20.77 -2.03 -8.31
C ALA A 96 -20.22 -0.62 -8.63
N GLY A 97 -20.07 -0.27 -9.91
CA GLY A 97 -20.08 1.13 -10.36
C GLY A 97 -21.39 1.87 -10.03
N ALA A 98 -22.38 1.18 -9.45
CA ALA A 98 -23.55 1.74 -8.79
C ALA A 98 -23.69 1.19 -7.36
N GLY A 99 -22.79 1.60 -6.47
CA GLY A 99 -23.03 1.68 -5.02
C GLY A 99 -23.17 0.37 -4.27
N ASP A 100 -22.08 -0.08 -3.68
CA ASP A 100 -22.12 -0.63 -2.31
C ASP A 100 -20.73 -0.48 -1.68
N GLU A 101 -20.54 0.64 -0.99
CA GLU A 101 -19.43 0.79 -0.06
C GLU A 101 -19.72 -0.11 1.13
N HIS A 102 -19.27 -1.36 1.08
CA HIS A 102 -19.33 -2.22 2.26
C HIS A 102 -18.22 -1.78 3.24
N ILE A 103 -18.49 -0.71 3.97
CA ILE A 103 -17.75 -0.32 5.17
C ILE A 103 -18.16 -1.34 6.24
N ASP A 104 -17.25 -2.26 6.59
CA ASP A 104 -17.42 -3.14 7.75
C ASP A 104 -17.23 -2.29 9.02
N ASP A 105 -18.31 -1.61 9.41
CA ASP A 105 -18.40 -0.69 10.55
C ASP A 105 -18.53 -1.47 11.87
N ARG A 106 -17.51 -2.27 12.20
CA ARG A 106 -17.38 -3.02 13.46
C ARG A 106 -16.29 -2.49 14.38
N ASP A 107 -16.22 -1.17 14.54
CA ASP A 107 -15.61 -0.56 15.71
C ASP A 107 -16.44 0.65 16.14
N ARG A 108 -17.70 0.36 16.48
CA ARG A 108 -18.58 1.30 17.18
C ARG A 108 -18.36 1.16 18.69
N ASP A 109 -17.15 1.49 19.13
CA ASP A 109 -16.89 1.73 20.54
C ASP A 109 -17.56 3.05 20.93
N THR A 110 -18.76 2.90 21.47
CA THR A 110 -19.52 3.93 22.17
C THR A 110 -18.68 4.47 23.32
N ASN A 111 -18.02 5.61 23.13
CA ASN A 111 -17.58 6.45 24.25
C ASN A 111 -18.65 7.53 24.49
N PRO A 112 -19.55 7.38 25.48
CA PRO A 112 -20.45 8.46 25.84
C PRO A 112 -19.61 9.56 26.51
N THR A 113 -19.50 10.70 25.82
CA THR A 113 -18.96 11.96 26.36
C THR A 113 -19.84 12.41 27.54
N PRO A 114 -19.34 12.48 28.78
CA PRO A 114 -20.05 13.14 29.88
C PRO A 114 -19.80 14.64 29.81
N GLY A 115 -20.88 15.40 29.90
CA GLY A 115 -20.98 16.82 29.56
C GLY A 115 -20.05 17.78 30.29
N GLU A 116 -19.80 18.89 29.61
CA GLU A 116 -19.17 20.10 30.13
C GLU A 116 -19.92 20.59 31.38
N PRO A 117 -19.24 20.80 32.52
CA PRO A 117 -19.74 21.71 33.52
C PRO A 117 -19.42 23.14 33.07
N ASP A 118 -20.47 23.82 32.64
CA ASP A 118 -20.56 25.28 32.58
C ASP A 118 -20.28 25.85 33.97
N THR A 119 -19.09 26.38 34.19
CA THR A 119 -18.77 27.14 35.41
C THR A 119 -18.22 28.49 35.02
N SER A 120 -19.10 29.47 35.16
CA SER A 120 -18.87 30.89 35.12
C SER A 120 -17.64 31.29 35.95
N ASP A 121 -16.77 32.10 35.33
CA ASP A 121 -15.85 33.02 36.01
C ASP A 121 -16.70 34.05 36.78
N PRO A 122 -16.44 34.31 38.08
CA PRO A 122 -15.48 35.37 38.40
C PRO A 122 -14.68 35.18 39.71
N GLU A 123 -13.67 36.03 39.84
CA GLU A 123 -12.99 36.51 41.06
C GLU A 123 -11.61 35.90 41.42
N ASP A 124 -10.59 36.66 41.02
CA ASP A 124 -9.58 37.25 41.90
C ASP A 124 -8.91 36.36 42.97
N GLN A 125 -7.64 36.01 42.75
CA GLN A 125 -6.54 36.67 43.46
C GLN A 125 -5.16 36.13 43.04
N ASP A 126 -4.41 37.04 42.41
CA ASP A 126 -3.04 37.44 42.76
C ASP A 126 -2.18 36.43 43.56
N VAL A 127 -1.13 35.88 42.94
CA VAL A 127 0.25 36.04 43.45
C VAL A 127 1.29 35.65 42.40
N SER A 128 1.98 36.69 41.95
CA SER A 128 3.44 36.78 41.89
C SER A 128 4.21 36.01 40.80
N THR A 129 4.59 36.80 39.81
CA THR A 129 5.76 36.68 38.94
C THR A 129 7.07 36.40 39.68
N SER A 130 7.92 35.53 39.15
CA SER A 130 9.37 35.72 38.87
C SER A 130 10.00 34.34 38.59
N ARG A 131 10.71 34.15 37.45
CA ARG A 131 12.19 34.00 37.32
C ARG A 131 12.77 32.97 38.30
N TRP A 132 13.65 32.04 37.93
CA TRP A 132 14.94 32.17 37.23
C TRP A 132 15.14 31.05 36.21
#